data_AF-A0A2U3LD66-F1
#
_entry.id   AF-A0A2U3LD66-F1
#
_cell.length_a   1.000
_cell.length_b   1.000
_cell.length_c   1.000
_cell.angle_alpha   90.00
_cell.angle_beta   90.00
_cell.angle_gamma   90.00
#
_symmetry.space_group_name_H-M   'P 1'
#
loop_
_entity.id
_entity.type
_entity.pdbx_description
1 polymer ?
#
loop_
_entity_poly.entity_id
_entity_poly.type
_entity_poly.pdbx_seq_one_letter_code
_entity_poly.pdbx_strand_id
1 'polypeptide(L)'
;MEQSLLINREDFLTMLKPLKRFAKKKQAGDAVLSMDGGDFVISLVGISTGAPATGNWSGEVRVLGKLIWGIAMVPPEGDPIRLEVRDWRLHIGTLSVSCIAQKTQKNAVNPLMDPELVKMLRLRYVYPLDRLDKAGFTPALVKAQEKARKIVNRAAKILAPLNISESDLMRMVKEHLRRGIDAE
;
A
#
# COMPACT_ATOMS: atom_id res chain seq x y z
N MET A 1 -15.44 -0.53 -18.89
CA MET A 1 -15.91 -0.40 -17.50
C MET A 1 -16.21 1.07 -17.29
N GLU A 2 -17.48 1.44 -17.18
CA GLU A 2 -17.87 2.82 -16.93
C GLU A 2 -17.97 3.04 -15.42
N GLN A 3 -17.25 4.05 -14.94
CA GLN A 3 -17.23 4.43 -13.53
C GLN A 3 -17.52 5.92 -13.43
N SER A 4 -18.29 6.34 -12.45
CA SER A 4 -18.63 7.73 -12.24
C SER A 4 -18.78 8.07 -10.77
N LEU A 5 -18.14 9.14 -10.34
CA LEU A 5 -18.27 9.70 -9.00
C LEU A 5 -18.66 11.17 -9.07
N LEU A 6 -19.33 11.61 -8.01
CA LEU A 6 -19.71 12.99 -7.72
C LEU A 6 -19.10 13.37 -6.38
N ILE A 7 -18.39 14.50 -6.35
CA ILE A 7 -17.75 15.06 -5.16
C ILE A 7 -18.25 16.49 -5.00
N ASN A 8 -18.64 16.90 -3.80
CA ASN A 8 -18.97 18.30 -3.53
C ASN A 8 -17.76 19.18 -3.86
N ARG A 9 -17.98 20.33 -4.50
CA ARG A 9 -16.90 21.23 -4.92
C ARG A 9 -16.02 21.68 -3.75
N GLU A 10 -16.60 22.01 -2.60
CA GLU A 10 -15.86 22.48 -1.43
C GLU A 10 -14.94 21.39 -0.86
N ASP A 11 -15.44 20.16 -0.76
CA ASP A 11 -14.67 19.01 -0.33
C ASP A 11 -13.54 18.69 -1.31
N PHE A 12 -13.84 18.76 -2.61
CA PHE A 12 -12.84 18.56 -3.66
C PHE A 12 -11.72 19.61 -3.59
N LEU A 13 -12.07 20.89 -3.42
CA LEU A 13 -11.07 21.95 -3.24
C LEU A 13 -10.23 21.75 -1.99
N THR A 14 -10.84 21.29 -0.89
CA THR A 14 -10.14 21.00 0.36
C THR A 14 -9.17 19.82 0.21
N MET A 15 -9.58 18.76 -0.48
CA MET A 15 -8.73 17.63 -0.87
C MET A 15 -7.50 18.05 -1.67
N LEU A 16 -7.61 19.06 -2.53
CA LEU A 16 -6.51 19.51 -3.41
C LEU A 16 -5.49 20.41 -2.68
N LYS A 17 -5.83 21.00 -1.51
CA LYS A 17 -4.93 21.92 -0.78
C LYS A 17 -3.57 21.30 -0.44
N PRO A 18 -3.46 20.06 0.09
CA PRO A 18 -2.17 19.46 0.39
C PRO A 18 -1.35 19.20 -0.87
N LEU A 19 -2.00 18.80 -1.97
CA LEU A 19 -1.34 18.60 -3.27
C LEU A 19 -0.76 19.92 -3.79
N LYS A 20 -1.52 21.02 -3.68
CA LYS A 20 -1.04 22.36 -4.06
C LYS A 20 0.18 22.81 -3.25
N ARG A 21 0.22 22.46 -1.96
CA ARG A 21 1.27 22.89 -1.03
C ARG A 21 2.54 22.04 -1.12
N PHE A 22 2.40 20.74 -1.30
CA PHE A 22 3.52 19.80 -1.11
C PHE A 22 3.93 19.07 -2.39
N ALA A 23 3.04 18.92 -3.39
CA ALA A 23 3.40 18.26 -4.63
C ALA A 23 4.16 19.22 -5.56
N LYS A 24 5.35 18.81 -6.01
CA LYS A 24 6.15 19.57 -6.99
C LYS A 24 5.91 19.04 -8.41
N LYS A 25 5.66 19.93 -9.38
CA LYS A 25 5.43 19.59 -10.80
C LYS A 25 6.47 18.63 -11.39
N LYS A 26 7.75 18.82 -11.08
CA LYS A 26 8.87 17.98 -11.58
C LYS A 26 8.96 16.59 -10.93
N GLN A 27 8.32 16.39 -9.79
CA GLN A 27 8.37 15.14 -9.02
C GLN A 27 7.07 14.33 -9.13
N ALA A 28 6.08 14.82 -9.87
CA ALA A 28 4.80 14.18 -10.02
C ALA A 28 4.92 12.95 -10.95
N GLY A 29 5.25 11.80 -10.35
CA GLY A 29 5.13 10.47 -10.97
C GLY A 29 3.68 10.10 -11.25
N ASP A 30 3.33 8.82 -11.20
CA ASP A 30 1.92 8.42 -11.35
C ASP A 30 1.10 8.83 -10.11
N ALA A 31 -0.10 9.35 -10.35
CA ALA A 31 -1.12 9.51 -9.33
C ALA A 31 -2.06 8.32 -9.37
N VAL A 32 -2.48 7.87 -8.18
CA VAL A 32 -3.46 6.81 -8.00
C VAL A 32 -4.75 7.41 -7.45
N LEU A 33 -5.87 7.06 -8.07
CA LEU A 33 -7.20 7.51 -7.71
C LEU A 33 -8.04 6.30 -7.30
N SER A 34 -8.57 6.29 -6.09
CA SER A 34 -9.29 5.13 -5.53
C SER A 34 -10.47 5.56 -4.67
N MET A 35 -11.27 4.59 -4.24
CA MET A 35 -12.24 4.77 -3.16
C MET A 35 -11.78 4.00 -1.93
N ASP A 36 -11.84 4.65 -0.76
CA ASP A 36 -11.63 4.01 0.53
C ASP A 36 -12.68 4.50 1.53
N GLY A 37 -13.40 3.59 2.17
CA GLY A 37 -14.38 3.94 3.20
C GLY A 37 -15.55 4.86 2.77
N GLY A 38 -15.78 5.07 1.47
CA GLY A 38 -16.77 6.05 0.96
C GLY A 38 -16.16 7.39 0.55
N ASP A 39 -14.86 7.57 0.77
CA ASP A 39 -14.11 8.73 0.30
C ASP A 39 -13.39 8.41 -1.00
N PHE A 40 -13.39 9.36 -1.93
CA PHE A 40 -12.48 9.36 -3.06
C PHE A 40 -11.11 9.81 -2.58
N VAL A 41 -10.07 9.04 -2.91
CA VAL A 41 -8.69 9.27 -2.45
C VAL A 41 -7.78 9.51 -3.65
N ILE A 42 -6.96 10.56 -3.55
CA ILE A 42 -5.88 10.87 -4.48
C ILE A 42 -4.55 10.64 -3.78
N SER A 43 -3.74 9.73 -4.30
CA SER A 43 -2.37 9.48 -3.85
C SER A 43 -1.35 9.94 -4.89
N LEU A 44 -0.45 10.85 -4.50
CA LEU A 44 0.59 11.40 -5.35
C LEU A 44 1.87 11.65 -4.52
N VAL A 45 2.97 10.97 -4.85
CA VAL A 45 4.32 11.20 -4.26
C VAL A 45 4.29 11.22 -2.72
N GLY A 46 3.73 10.17 -2.11
CA GLY A 46 3.66 10.02 -0.65
C GLY A 46 2.63 10.93 0.05
N ILE A 47 1.87 11.73 -0.71
CA ILE A 47 0.74 12.51 -0.20
C ILE A 47 -0.53 11.76 -0.58
N SER A 48 -1.41 11.51 0.40
CA SER A 48 -2.75 10.98 0.17
C SER A 48 -3.79 11.95 0.73
N THR A 49 -4.79 12.30 -0.07
CA THR A 49 -5.88 13.19 0.33
C THR A 49 -7.22 12.62 -0.09
N GLY A 50 -8.24 12.80 0.75
CA GLY A 50 -9.56 12.20 0.56
C GLY A 50 -10.69 13.22 0.67
N ALA A 51 -11.83 12.92 0.05
CA ALA A 51 -13.07 13.68 0.13
C ALA A 51 -14.26 12.73 -0.04
N PRO A 52 -15.37 12.96 0.68
CA PRO A 52 -16.59 12.18 0.50
C PRO A 52 -17.05 12.20 -0.96
N ALA A 53 -17.35 11.02 -1.50
CA ALA A 53 -17.78 10.88 -2.88
C ALA A 53 -18.97 9.93 -2.99
N THR A 54 -19.86 10.22 -3.93
CA THR A 54 -21.02 9.39 -4.22
C THR A 54 -20.98 8.87 -5.65
N GLY A 55 -21.36 7.62 -5.86
CA GLY A 55 -21.42 7.01 -7.18
C GLY A 55 -20.75 5.64 -7.23
N ASN A 56 -20.40 5.22 -8.44
CA ASN A 56 -19.81 3.91 -8.71
C ASN A 56 -18.37 4.07 -9.16
N TRP A 57 -17.45 3.60 -8.33
CA TRP A 57 -16.03 3.53 -8.62
C TRP A 57 -15.48 2.21 -8.14
N SER A 58 -14.74 1.54 -9.00
CA SER A 58 -14.23 0.22 -8.72
C SER A 58 -12.79 0.15 -9.14
N GLY A 59 -11.91 -0.17 -8.21
CA GLY A 59 -10.51 -0.23 -8.54
C GLY A 59 -9.71 1.01 -8.20
N GLU A 60 -8.48 0.95 -8.69
CA GLU A 60 -7.55 2.07 -8.75
C GLU A 60 -7.47 2.56 -10.18
N VAL A 61 -7.44 3.88 -10.35
CA VAL A 61 -7.25 4.52 -11.65
C VAL A 61 -5.94 5.29 -11.58
N ARG A 62 -4.99 4.91 -12.44
CA ARG A 62 -3.68 5.56 -12.53
C ARG A 62 -3.66 6.59 -13.66
N VAL A 63 -3.17 7.77 -13.35
CA VAL A 63 -2.97 8.88 -14.31
C VAL A 63 -1.63 9.55 -14.08
N LEU A 64 -1.14 10.31 -15.05
CA LEU A 64 0.09 11.09 -14.87
C LEU A 64 -0.12 12.15 -13.79
N GLY A 65 0.69 12.13 -12.73
CA GLY A 65 0.55 13.04 -11.60
C GLY A 65 0.69 14.51 -11.95
N LYS A 66 1.40 14.84 -13.03
CA LYS A 66 1.46 16.22 -13.57
C LYS A 66 0.06 16.79 -13.89
N LEU A 67 -0.89 15.93 -14.24
CA LEU A 67 -2.28 16.32 -14.54
C LEU A 67 -3.06 16.62 -13.27
N ILE A 68 -2.93 15.75 -12.26
CA ILE A 68 -3.50 15.97 -10.92
C ILE A 68 -2.93 17.24 -10.28
N TRP A 69 -1.63 17.47 -10.43
CA TRP A 69 -0.99 18.73 -10.03
C TRP A 69 -1.60 19.93 -10.77
N GLY A 70 -1.85 19.80 -12.07
CA GLY A 70 -2.54 20.83 -12.86
C GLY A 70 -3.95 21.12 -12.36
N ILE A 71 -4.73 20.07 -12.05
CA ILE A 71 -6.06 20.18 -11.43
C ILE A 71 -5.99 20.87 -10.07
N ALA A 72 -4.97 20.58 -9.25
CA ALA A 72 -4.78 21.24 -7.97
C ALA A 72 -4.49 22.76 -8.11
N MET A 73 -3.88 23.18 -9.21
CA MET A 73 -3.62 24.60 -9.50
C MET A 73 -4.82 25.30 -10.12
N VAL A 74 -5.51 24.62 -11.03
CA VAL A 74 -6.69 25.13 -11.74
C VAL A 74 -7.80 24.09 -11.61
N PRO A 75 -8.55 24.12 -10.50
CA PRO A 75 -9.62 23.16 -10.27
C PRO A 75 -10.73 23.32 -11.33
N PRO A 76 -11.33 22.20 -11.79
CA PRO A 76 -12.49 22.22 -12.68
C PRO A 76 -13.61 23.08 -12.08
N GLU A 77 -14.42 23.71 -12.93
CA GLU A 77 -15.63 24.43 -12.53
C GLU A 77 -16.83 23.47 -12.36
N GLY A 78 -17.87 23.93 -11.66
CA GLY A 78 -19.08 23.15 -11.38
C GLY A 78 -19.17 22.62 -9.94
N ASP A 79 -20.40 22.29 -9.54
CA ASP A 79 -20.74 21.64 -8.27
C ASP A 79 -22.00 20.77 -8.48
N PRO A 80 -21.96 19.44 -8.26
CA PRO A 80 -20.80 18.63 -7.86
C PRO A 80 -19.76 18.48 -8.97
N ILE A 81 -18.51 18.22 -8.58
CA ILE A 81 -17.45 17.78 -9.49
C ILE A 81 -17.70 16.34 -9.90
N ARG A 82 -17.88 16.15 -11.21
CA ARG A 82 -18.07 14.82 -11.81
C ARG A 82 -16.75 14.25 -12.31
N LEU A 83 -16.42 13.06 -11.83
CA LEU A 83 -15.30 12.25 -12.33
C LEU A 83 -15.88 11.04 -13.05
N GLU A 84 -15.45 10.80 -14.29
CA GLU A 84 -15.88 9.61 -15.04
C GLU A 84 -14.69 8.90 -15.68
N VAL A 85 -14.72 7.57 -15.67
CA VAL A 85 -13.78 6.75 -16.44
C VAL A 85 -14.54 6.07 -17.57
N ARG A 86 -14.20 6.43 -18.81
CA ARG A 86 -14.75 5.86 -20.05
C ARG A 86 -13.64 5.75 -21.09
N ASP A 87 -13.65 4.69 -21.88
CA ASP A 87 -12.71 4.48 -22.99
C ASP A 87 -11.22 4.64 -22.62
N TRP A 88 -10.82 4.15 -21.44
CA TRP A 88 -9.46 4.28 -20.90
C TRP A 88 -9.03 5.72 -20.64
N ARG A 89 -10.00 6.62 -20.48
CA ARG A 89 -9.79 8.02 -20.15
C ARG A 89 -10.54 8.40 -18.89
N LEU A 90 -9.87 9.21 -18.07
CA LEU A 90 -10.47 9.88 -16.94
C LEU A 90 -10.94 11.26 -17.40
N HIS A 91 -12.21 11.55 -17.14
CA HIS A 91 -12.87 12.81 -17.41
C HIS A 91 -13.13 13.52 -16.09
N ILE A 92 -12.71 14.78 -16.00
CA ILE A 92 -12.96 15.65 -14.85
C ILE A 92 -13.32 17.04 -15.39
N GLY A 93 -14.60 17.41 -15.32
CA GLY A 93 -15.09 18.61 -16.00
C GLY A 93 -14.83 18.53 -17.51
N THR A 94 -14.14 19.53 -18.08
CA THR A 94 -13.74 19.56 -19.50
C THR A 94 -12.43 18.81 -19.78
N LEU A 95 -11.71 18.40 -18.76
CA LEU A 95 -10.44 17.70 -18.90
C LEU A 95 -10.70 16.22 -19.21
N SER A 96 -9.99 15.68 -20.21
CA SER A 96 -9.98 14.24 -20.49
C SER A 96 -8.54 13.76 -20.66
N VAL A 97 -8.15 12.74 -19.91
CA VAL A 97 -6.76 12.26 -19.84
C VAL A 97 -6.70 10.74 -19.92
N SER A 98 -5.65 10.20 -20.55
CA SER A 98 -5.43 8.76 -20.58
C SER A 98 -5.24 8.23 -19.15
N CYS A 99 -5.87 7.11 -18.85
CA CYS A 99 -5.78 6.46 -17.55
C CYS A 99 -5.67 4.94 -17.69
N ILE A 100 -5.13 4.30 -16.66
CA ILE A 100 -5.10 2.85 -16.54
C ILE A 100 -5.99 2.47 -15.36
N ALA A 101 -7.14 1.87 -15.64
CA ALA A 101 -8.03 1.34 -14.61
C ALA A 101 -7.59 -0.08 -14.25
N GLN A 102 -7.24 -0.29 -12.99
CA GLN A 102 -6.86 -1.58 -12.43
C GLN A 102 -7.95 -1.98 -11.43
N LYS A 103 -8.49 -3.20 -11.56
CA LYS A 103 -9.35 -3.72 -10.48
C LYS A 103 -8.50 -3.76 -9.22
N THR A 104 -9.05 -3.26 -8.11
CA THR A 104 -8.43 -3.44 -6.79
C THR A 104 -8.50 -4.92 -6.53
N GLN A 105 -7.48 -5.66 -6.94
CA GLN A 105 -7.13 -6.86 -6.22
C GLN A 105 -6.90 -6.33 -4.81
N LYS A 106 -7.67 -6.81 -3.83
CA LYS A 106 -7.33 -6.66 -2.41
C LYS A 106 -6.03 -7.42 -2.14
N ASN A 107 -4.96 -7.08 -2.86
CA ASN A 107 -3.62 -7.11 -2.33
C ASN A 107 -3.53 -5.86 -1.45
N ALA A 108 -4.35 -5.84 -0.39
CA ALA A 108 -3.83 -5.36 0.86
C ALA A 108 -2.63 -6.28 1.12
N VAL A 109 -1.47 -5.87 0.63
CA VAL A 109 -0.21 -6.33 1.21
C VAL A 109 -0.26 -5.76 2.60
N ASN A 110 -0.95 -6.48 3.48
CA ASN A 110 -0.67 -6.44 4.88
C ASN A 110 0.79 -6.90 4.93
N PRO A 111 1.79 -6.06 5.26
CA PRO A 111 3.11 -6.59 5.52
C PRO A 111 3.04 -7.26 6.90
N LEU A 112 2.23 -8.31 7.02
CA LEU A 112 2.33 -9.28 8.11
C LEU A 112 3.68 -10.01 8.05
N MET A 113 4.39 -9.88 6.92
CA MET A 113 5.77 -10.30 6.77
C MET A 113 6.65 -9.05 6.71
N ASP A 114 7.53 -8.91 7.69
CA ASP A 114 8.74 -8.09 7.60
C ASP A 114 9.73 -8.86 6.72
N PRO A 115 9.89 -8.50 5.43
CA PRO A 115 10.68 -9.28 4.48
C PRO A 115 12.17 -9.29 4.87
N GLU A 116 12.63 -8.26 5.57
CA GLU A 116 13.99 -8.17 6.08
C GLU A 116 14.20 -9.15 7.25
N LEU A 117 13.22 -9.24 8.16
CA LEU A 117 13.25 -10.20 9.25
C LEU A 117 13.24 -11.66 8.76
N VAL A 118 12.36 -11.99 7.80
CA VAL A 118 12.28 -13.34 7.23
C VAL A 118 13.57 -13.69 6.50
N LYS A 119 14.08 -12.78 5.66
CA LYS A 119 15.34 -12.96 4.93
C LYS A 119 16.51 -13.17 5.89
N MET A 120 16.61 -12.38 6.96
CA MET A 120 17.65 -12.55 7.99
C MET A 120 17.54 -13.88 8.72
N LEU A 121 16.33 -14.33 9.06
CA LEU A 121 16.14 -15.63 9.73
C LEU A 121 16.44 -16.83 8.82
N ARG A 122 16.26 -16.69 7.50
CA ARG A 122 16.60 -17.73 6.51
C ARG A 122 18.10 -17.90 6.33
N LEU A 123 18.92 -16.86 6.55
CA LEU A 123 20.38 -16.93 6.37
C LEU A 123 21.02 -18.11 7.13
N ARG A 124 20.49 -18.45 8.32
CA ARG A 124 20.98 -19.57 9.14
C ARG A 124 20.80 -20.95 8.49
N TYR A 125 19.86 -21.09 7.57
CA TYR A 125 19.58 -22.34 6.88
C TYR A 125 20.27 -22.44 5.51
N VAL A 126 20.67 -21.29 4.94
CA VAL A 126 21.38 -21.22 3.65
C VAL A 126 22.91 -21.26 3.87
N TYR A 127 23.40 -20.62 4.92
CA TYR A 127 24.84 -20.52 5.19
C TYR A 127 25.21 -21.17 6.54
N PRO A 128 26.35 -21.87 6.60
CA PRO A 128 26.88 -22.35 7.86
C PRO A 128 27.32 -21.16 8.75
N LEU A 129 27.20 -21.34 10.07
CA LEU A 129 27.35 -20.25 11.06
C LEU A 129 28.73 -19.58 11.01
N ASP A 130 29.78 -20.34 10.69
CA ASP A 130 31.15 -19.85 10.55
C ASP A 130 31.30 -18.81 9.42
N ARG A 131 30.53 -18.94 8.32
CA ARG A 131 30.49 -17.95 7.24
C ARG A 131 29.67 -16.72 7.61
N LEU A 132 28.61 -16.89 8.40
CA LEU A 132 27.80 -15.76 8.88
C LEU A 132 28.58 -14.90 9.88
N ASP A 133 29.42 -15.55 10.71
CA ASP A 133 30.31 -14.87 11.66
C ASP A 133 31.40 -14.06 10.95
N LYS A 134 32.04 -14.66 9.94
CA LYS A 134 33.04 -13.95 9.11
C LYS A 134 32.44 -12.78 8.32
N ALA A 135 31.17 -12.85 7.96
CA ALA A 135 30.46 -11.80 7.24
C ALA A 135 29.82 -10.74 8.16
N GLY A 136 29.98 -10.84 9.48
CA GLY A 136 29.48 -9.86 10.45
C GLY A 136 27.96 -9.86 10.63
N PHE A 137 27.26 -10.92 10.19
CA PHE A 137 25.80 -11.01 10.29
C PHE A 137 25.31 -11.52 11.66
N THR A 138 26.20 -11.99 12.53
CA THR A 138 25.87 -12.57 13.85
C THR A 138 25.02 -11.63 14.72
N PRO A 139 25.36 -10.34 14.89
CA PRO A 139 24.58 -9.44 15.73
C PRO A 139 23.17 -9.17 15.15
N ALA A 140 23.05 -9.09 13.82
CA ALA A 140 21.78 -8.92 13.13
C ALA A 140 20.91 -10.18 13.25
N LEU A 141 21.51 -11.37 13.14
CA LEU A 141 20.83 -12.66 13.29
C LEU A 141 20.27 -12.85 14.71
N VAL A 142 21.05 -12.49 15.73
CA VAL A 142 20.60 -12.56 17.14
C VAL A 142 19.42 -11.61 17.37
N LYS A 143 19.52 -10.35 16.91
CA LYS A 143 18.41 -9.38 17.01
C LYS A 143 17.15 -9.87 16.28
N ALA A 144 17.31 -10.47 15.10
CA ALA A 144 16.22 -11.04 14.34
C ALA A 144 15.55 -12.21 15.08
N GLN A 145 16.34 -13.12 15.67
CA GLN A 145 15.82 -14.24 16.47
C GLN A 145 15.07 -13.77 17.71
N GLU A 146 15.58 -12.75 18.40
CA GLU A 146 14.89 -12.17 19.56
C GLU A 146 13.57 -11.50 19.18
N LYS A 147 13.55 -10.76 18.07
CA LYS A 147 12.34 -10.14 17.53
C LYS A 147 11.30 -11.20 17.18
N ALA A 148 11.71 -12.27 16.51
CA ALA A 148 10.85 -13.41 16.20
C ALA A 148 10.26 -14.06 17.46
N ARG A 149 11.11 -14.35 18.47
CA ARG A 149 10.64 -14.93 19.74
C ARG A 149 9.62 -14.05 20.46
N LYS A 150 9.83 -12.73 20.48
CA LYS A 150 8.87 -11.78 21.08
C LYS A 150 7.52 -11.80 20.38
N ILE A 151 7.51 -11.90 19.05
CA ILE A 151 6.28 -12.00 18.26
C ILE A 151 5.58 -13.32 18.55
N VAL A 152 6.30 -14.44 18.53
CA VAL A 152 5.73 -15.76 18.80
C VAL A 152 5.17 -15.86 20.22
N ASN A 153 5.86 -15.32 21.23
CA ASN A 153 5.36 -15.31 22.61
C ASN A 153 4.06 -14.51 22.74
N ARG A 154 3.93 -13.35 22.06
CA ARG A 154 2.68 -12.59 22.03
C ARG A 154 1.55 -13.36 21.36
N ALA A 155 1.84 -13.97 20.21
CA ALA A 155 0.86 -14.78 19.48
C ALA A 155 0.43 -16.00 20.30
N ALA A 156 1.35 -16.67 21.00
CA ALA A 156 1.05 -17.79 21.88
C ALA A 156 0.10 -17.40 23.00
N LYS A 157 0.27 -16.22 23.61
CA LYS A 157 -0.66 -15.73 24.64
C LYS A 157 -2.08 -15.52 24.10
N ILE A 158 -2.21 -15.01 22.88
CA ILE A 158 -3.52 -14.80 22.22
C ILE A 158 -4.17 -16.14 21.87
N LEU A 159 -3.37 -17.11 21.42
CA LEU A 159 -3.85 -18.40 20.93
C LEU A 159 -3.91 -19.49 22.02
N ALA A 160 -3.49 -19.18 23.25
CA ALA A 160 -3.56 -20.09 24.39
C ALA A 160 -4.98 -20.64 24.66
N PRO A 161 -6.08 -19.87 24.52
CA PRO A 161 -7.45 -20.41 24.67
C PRO A 161 -7.80 -21.48 23.63
N LEU A 162 -7.08 -21.52 22.50
CA LEU A 162 -7.23 -22.54 21.45
C LEU A 162 -6.28 -23.72 21.65
N ASN A 163 -5.63 -23.82 22.82
CA ASN A 163 -4.63 -24.84 23.15
C ASN A 163 -3.39 -24.83 22.22
N ILE A 164 -3.06 -23.67 21.66
CA ILE A 164 -1.86 -23.49 20.83
C ILE A 164 -0.74 -22.92 21.70
N SER A 165 0.33 -23.70 21.87
CA SER A 165 1.48 -23.31 22.70
C SER A 165 2.53 -22.49 21.92
N GLU A 166 3.43 -21.84 22.65
CA GLU A 166 4.61 -21.18 22.06
C GLU A 166 5.46 -22.15 21.24
N SER A 167 5.61 -23.40 21.71
CA SER A 167 6.35 -24.43 20.99
C SER A 167 5.70 -24.83 19.65
N ASP A 168 4.36 -24.86 19.59
CA ASP A 168 3.64 -25.18 18.36
C ASP A 168 3.87 -24.10 17.30
N LEU A 169 3.75 -22.83 17.70
CA LEU A 169 4.00 -21.70 16.81
C LEU A 169 5.48 -21.62 16.39
N MET A 170 6.42 -21.87 17.31
CA MET A 170 7.85 -21.92 16.96
C MET A 170 8.17 -23.05 15.98
N ARG A 171 7.51 -24.21 16.09
CA ARG A 171 7.64 -25.31 15.12
C ARG A 171 7.14 -24.87 13.75
N MET A 172 5.95 -24.27 13.67
CA MET A 172 5.38 -23.75 12.42
C MET A 172 6.29 -22.70 11.75
N VAL A 173 6.84 -21.76 12.52
CA VAL A 173 7.76 -20.74 12.00
C VAL A 173 9.03 -21.38 11.44
N LYS A 174 9.63 -22.35 12.14
CA LYS A 174 10.83 -23.05 11.65
C LYS A 174 10.56 -23.83 10.37
N GLU A 175 9.43 -24.53 10.29
CA GLU A 175 9.03 -25.26 9.08
C GLU A 175 8.80 -24.32 7.90
N HIS A 176 8.15 -23.19 8.12
CA HIS A 176 7.93 -22.18 7.08
C HIS A 176 9.24 -21.56 6.57
N LEU A 177 10.18 -21.27 7.47
CA LEU A 177 11.51 -20.76 7.10
C LEU A 177 12.32 -21.75 6.26
N ARG A 178 12.17 -23.06 6.52
CA ARG A 178 12.81 -24.12 5.72
C ARG A 178 12.18 -24.25 4.34
N ARG A 179 10.85 -24.38 4.25
CA ARG A 179 10.14 -24.51 2.96
C ARG A 179 10.38 -23.34 2.01
N GLY A 180 10.56 -22.14 2.55
CA GLY A 180 10.83 -20.96 1.76
C GLY A 180 12.20 -20.92 1.07
N ILE A 181 13.09 -21.88 1.37
CA ILE A 181 14.40 -22.05 0.70
C ILE A 181 14.28 -23.00 -0.48
N ASP A 182 13.36 -23.97 -0.42
CA ASP A 182 13.17 -24.98 -1.47
C ASP A 182 12.32 -24.46 -2.65
N ALA A 183 11.74 -23.26 -2.53
CA ALA A 183 10.78 -22.68 -3.49
C ALA A 183 11.31 -21.45 -4.24
N GLU A 184 12.57 -21.04 -4.00
CA GLU A 184 13.32 -20.01 -4.75
C GLU A 184 14.37 -20.67 -5.66
#